data_AF-A0A972DZA7-F1
#
_entry.id   AF-A0A972DZA7-F1
#
_cell.length_a   1.000
_cell.length_b   1.000
_cell.length_c   1.000
_cell.angle_alpha   90.00
_cell.angle_beta   90.00
_cell.angle_gamma   90.00
#
_symmetry.space_group_name_H-M   'P 1'
#
loop_
_entity.id
_entity.type
_entity.pdbx_description
1 polymer ?
#
loop_
_entity_poly.entity_id
_entity_poly.type
_entity_poly.pdbx_seq_one_letter_code
_entity_poly.pdbx_strand_id
1 'polypeptide(L)'
;MAQRREYAAKTRTFSASSGLLERTVIVPTLDSLCPGSKNVIWCSSFQLAWNEIRDNVIGAPLDVVGAEELADRLNKAPHRAGDLEPGSYYASGGWTHDGIVKRIEKGMGARFPRRELPDFNDLKDMRGILAYSYLTANVPFRYPFRQLDEGFTFTESQRVETLVAGFGLWQAFLSRYEDIREQVEVLYVGWDDPNRPYERMKEYALDLSRHSQPYQVVVAVVEPKGSLAETYEHIQRGMEEFGKQRDYSHARWFQGNDDLRVPEMFWRIDHRFAELIGKTVANVSMPIVEAMQTIEFRLDRSGAVLESEARVAIAATPRDFLFNRPFLIYMKKRGADRPFFVMWVDNAELLVRK
;
A
#
# COMPACT_ATOMS: atom_id res chain seq x y z
N MET A 1 9.73 -13.51 25.66
CA MET A 1 8.36 -14.03 25.43
C MET A 1 7.25 -13.02 25.76
N ALA A 2 7.42 -12.12 26.73
CA ALA A 2 6.45 -11.06 27.04
C ALA A 2 6.22 -10.05 25.88
N GLN A 3 7.27 -9.56 25.23
CA GLN A 3 7.18 -8.64 24.08
C GLN A 3 6.49 -9.23 22.83
N ARG A 4 6.50 -10.57 22.67
CA ARG A 4 5.78 -11.27 21.59
C ARG A 4 4.26 -11.27 21.82
N ARG A 5 3.81 -11.13 23.07
CA ARG A 5 2.38 -11.03 23.44
C ARG A 5 1.83 -9.61 23.23
N GLU A 6 2.61 -8.56 23.46
CA GLU A 6 2.21 -7.17 23.16
C GLU A 6 2.15 -6.90 21.64
N TYR A 7 3.07 -7.46 20.85
CA TYR A 7 3.10 -7.26 19.39
C TYR A 7 1.85 -7.80 18.65
N ALA A 8 1.18 -8.79 19.22
CA ALA A 8 -0.08 -9.35 18.72
C ALA A 8 -1.32 -8.56 19.16
N ALA A 9 -1.18 -7.57 20.05
CA ALA A 9 -2.27 -6.87 20.72
C ALA A 9 -2.48 -5.42 20.22
N LYS A 10 -1.89 -5.01 19.09
CA LYS A 10 -2.23 -3.71 18.48
C LYS A 10 -3.65 -3.78 17.91
N THR A 11 -4.51 -2.87 18.33
CA THR A 11 -5.85 -2.70 17.77
C THR A 11 -5.75 -2.05 16.39
N ARG A 12 -6.55 -2.51 15.43
CA ARG A 12 -6.64 -1.85 14.12
C ARG A 12 -7.22 -0.45 14.29
N THR A 13 -6.63 0.55 13.66
CA THR A 13 -7.20 1.90 13.53
C THR A 13 -8.57 1.86 12.87
N PHE A 14 -8.76 0.94 11.93
CA PHE A 14 -10.02 0.75 11.23
C PHE A 14 -10.24 -0.72 10.85
N SER A 15 -11.46 -1.22 11.00
CA SER A 15 -11.83 -2.59 10.62
C SER A 15 -13.32 -2.68 10.29
N ALA A 16 -13.74 -2.15 9.15
CA ALA A 16 -15.14 -2.15 8.72
C ALA A 16 -15.29 -1.94 7.20
N SER A 17 -16.53 -1.70 6.76
CA SER A 17 -16.85 -1.29 5.40
C SER A 17 -16.27 0.09 5.08
N SER A 18 -15.71 0.26 3.89
CA SER A 18 -15.20 1.55 3.41
C SER A 18 -16.23 2.67 3.41
N GLY A 19 -17.54 2.36 3.40
CA GLY A 19 -18.61 3.36 3.45
C GLY A 19 -18.66 4.15 4.76
N LEU A 20 -17.93 3.72 5.79
CA LEU A 20 -17.74 4.44 7.05
C LEU A 20 -16.51 5.36 7.05
N LEU A 21 -15.73 5.37 5.97
CA LEU A 21 -14.59 6.30 5.81
C LEU A 21 -15.10 7.60 5.20
N GLU A 22 -14.75 8.72 5.83
CA GLU A 22 -15.15 10.05 5.38
C GLU A 22 -14.07 10.66 4.47
N ARG A 23 -12.80 10.37 4.79
CA ARG A 23 -11.62 11.04 4.23
C ARG A 23 -10.68 10.08 3.51
N THR A 24 -11.16 8.89 3.16
CA THR A 24 -10.44 7.88 2.36
C THR A 24 -11.35 7.35 1.27
N VAL A 25 -10.78 7.15 0.08
CA VAL A 25 -11.45 6.46 -1.03
C VAL A 25 -10.62 5.28 -1.52
N ILE A 26 -11.32 4.23 -1.94
CA ILE A 26 -10.74 3.07 -2.60
C ILE A 26 -11.12 3.24 -4.07
N VAL A 27 -10.14 3.13 -4.96
CA VAL A 27 -10.35 3.32 -6.40
C VAL A 27 -10.13 2.02 -7.16
N PRO A 28 -10.93 1.73 -8.21
CA PRO A 28 -10.86 0.46 -8.93
C PRO A 28 -9.62 0.34 -9.82
N THR A 29 -9.07 1.47 -10.28
CA THR A 29 -7.93 1.51 -11.21
C THR A 29 -6.90 2.54 -10.76
N LEU A 30 -5.62 2.27 -11.08
CA LEU A 30 -4.49 3.10 -10.64
C LEU A 30 -4.50 4.51 -11.29
N ASP A 31 -5.09 4.62 -12.47
CA ASP A 31 -5.28 5.87 -13.23
C ASP A 31 -6.56 6.63 -12.83
N SER A 32 -7.29 6.16 -11.83
CA SER A 32 -8.42 6.92 -11.28
C SER A 32 -7.95 8.26 -10.69
N LEU A 33 -8.75 9.30 -10.90
CA LEU A 33 -8.45 10.63 -10.40
C LEU A 33 -8.35 10.62 -8.87
N CYS A 34 -7.32 11.28 -8.33
CA CYS A 34 -7.15 11.45 -6.90
C CYS A 34 -8.01 12.64 -6.42
N PRO A 35 -9.06 12.41 -5.61
CA PRO A 35 -9.78 13.52 -5.00
C PRO A 35 -8.86 14.25 -4.00
N GLY A 36 -8.87 15.58 -4.04
CA GLY A 36 -8.10 16.40 -3.11
C GLY A 36 -8.52 16.15 -1.65
N SER A 37 -7.56 16.29 -0.72
CA SER A 37 -7.77 16.16 0.73
C SER A 37 -8.18 14.76 1.23
N LYS A 38 -8.13 13.74 0.39
CA LYS A 38 -8.47 12.35 0.77
C LYS A 38 -7.27 11.42 0.63
N ASN A 39 -7.23 10.41 1.50
CA ASN A 39 -6.40 9.24 1.23
C ASN A 39 -6.99 8.51 0.02
N VAL A 40 -6.14 7.99 -0.86
CA VAL A 40 -6.56 7.26 -2.06
C VAL A 40 -5.85 5.93 -2.09
N ILE A 41 -6.60 4.84 -2.10
CA ILE A 41 -6.06 3.47 -2.06
C ILE A 41 -6.43 2.75 -3.36
N TRP A 42 -5.42 2.18 -4.02
CA TRP A 42 -5.60 1.23 -5.10
C TRP A 42 -4.92 -0.10 -4.77
N CYS A 43 -5.58 -1.20 -5.14
CA CYS A 43 -5.08 -2.54 -4.93
C CYS A 43 -5.42 -3.45 -6.11
N SER A 44 -4.40 -4.10 -6.66
CA SER A 44 -4.50 -4.99 -7.83
C SER A 44 -5.32 -6.26 -7.59
N SER A 45 -5.63 -6.65 -6.36
CA SER A 45 -6.39 -7.90 -6.13
C SER A 45 -7.77 -7.87 -6.78
N PHE A 46 -8.42 -6.69 -6.81
CA PHE A 46 -9.69 -6.52 -7.52
C PHE A 46 -9.51 -6.66 -9.03
N GLN A 47 -8.43 -6.10 -9.59
CA GLN A 47 -8.07 -6.29 -10.99
C GLN A 47 -7.89 -7.77 -11.34
N LEU A 48 -7.34 -8.58 -10.43
CA LEU A 48 -7.24 -10.02 -10.64
C LEU A 48 -8.61 -10.71 -10.65
N ALA A 49 -9.54 -10.32 -9.78
CA ALA A 49 -10.90 -10.87 -9.80
C ALA A 49 -11.65 -10.49 -11.08
N TRP A 50 -11.45 -9.25 -11.58
CA TRP A 50 -11.97 -8.82 -12.87
C TRP A 50 -11.40 -9.66 -14.02
N ASN A 51 -10.07 -9.87 -14.03
CA ASN A 51 -9.42 -10.70 -15.04
C ASN A 51 -9.94 -12.14 -15.04
N GLU A 52 -10.23 -12.73 -13.87
CA GLU A 52 -10.84 -14.06 -13.81
C GLU A 52 -12.20 -14.11 -14.53
N ILE A 53 -13.03 -13.07 -14.39
CA ILE A 53 -14.30 -13.01 -15.12
C ILE A 53 -14.04 -12.85 -16.62
N ARG A 54 -13.20 -11.89 -16.98
CA ARG A 54 -12.87 -11.57 -18.38
C ARG A 54 -12.30 -12.78 -19.12
N ASP A 55 -11.30 -13.44 -18.54
CA ASP A 55 -10.47 -14.42 -19.24
C ASP A 55 -11.02 -15.84 -19.11
N ASN A 56 -11.57 -16.21 -17.93
CA ASN A 56 -11.89 -17.60 -17.61
C ASN A 56 -13.40 -17.88 -17.51
N VAL A 57 -14.23 -16.86 -17.28
CA VAL A 57 -15.70 -17.04 -17.13
C VAL A 57 -16.43 -16.65 -18.42
N ILE A 58 -16.13 -15.47 -18.96
CA ILE A 58 -16.76 -14.93 -20.18
C ILE A 58 -15.86 -15.18 -21.40
N GLY A 59 -14.54 -15.08 -21.26
CA GLY A 59 -13.59 -15.21 -22.36
C GLY A 59 -13.53 -13.99 -23.29
N ALA A 60 -14.03 -12.83 -22.84
CA ALA A 60 -14.06 -11.58 -23.60
C ALA A 60 -14.05 -10.36 -22.64
N PRO A 61 -13.65 -9.16 -23.11
CA PRO A 61 -13.83 -7.91 -22.38
C PRO A 61 -15.27 -7.73 -21.88
N LEU A 62 -15.44 -7.26 -20.64
CA LEU A 62 -16.75 -6.99 -20.07
C LEU A 62 -17.26 -5.64 -20.58
N ASP A 63 -18.42 -5.64 -21.23
CA ASP A 63 -19.14 -4.43 -21.66
C ASP A 63 -20.19 -4.08 -20.59
N VAL A 64 -19.87 -3.15 -19.68
CA VAL A 64 -20.73 -2.84 -18.53
C VAL A 64 -21.55 -1.58 -18.78
N VAL A 65 -22.84 -1.76 -18.98
CA VAL A 65 -23.78 -0.68 -19.28
C VAL A 65 -23.83 0.33 -18.14
N GLY A 66 -23.56 1.60 -18.44
CA GLY A 66 -23.50 2.70 -17.48
C GLY A 66 -22.25 2.72 -16.61
N ALA A 67 -21.21 1.97 -16.97
CA ALA A 67 -19.86 2.01 -16.38
C ALA A 67 -18.79 1.69 -17.44
N GLU A 68 -19.03 2.06 -18.70
CA GLU A 68 -18.26 1.68 -19.88
C GLU A 68 -16.80 2.11 -19.76
N GLU A 69 -16.54 3.36 -19.40
CA GLU A 69 -15.18 3.89 -19.24
C GLU A 69 -14.39 3.18 -18.14
N LEU A 70 -15.05 2.78 -17.05
CA LEU A 70 -14.41 2.03 -15.98
C LEU A 70 -14.12 0.59 -16.42
N ALA A 71 -15.10 -0.07 -17.03
CA ALA A 71 -14.94 -1.42 -17.54
C ALA A 71 -13.82 -1.48 -18.58
N ASP A 72 -13.72 -0.49 -19.46
CA ASP A 72 -12.63 -0.35 -20.43
C ASP A 72 -11.26 -0.29 -19.77
N ARG A 73 -11.10 0.52 -18.72
CA ARG A 73 -9.84 0.62 -17.98
C ARG A 73 -9.49 -0.69 -17.29
N LEU A 74 -10.46 -1.35 -16.64
CA LEU A 74 -10.27 -2.67 -16.03
C LEU A 74 -9.94 -3.75 -17.08
N ASN A 75 -10.57 -3.69 -18.26
CA ASN A 75 -10.30 -4.62 -19.36
C ASN A 75 -8.88 -4.47 -19.93
N LYS A 76 -8.35 -3.24 -19.99
CA LYS A 76 -7.03 -2.91 -20.55
C LYS A 76 -5.89 -2.98 -19.53
N ALA A 77 -6.20 -2.98 -18.24
CA ALA A 77 -5.21 -2.94 -17.18
C ALA A 77 -4.24 -4.14 -17.26
N PRO A 78 -2.91 -3.91 -17.14
CA PRO A 78 -1.92 -4.92 -17.46
C PRO A 78 -1.52 -5.81 -16.26
N HIS A 79 -2.12 -5.62 -15.08
CA HIS A 79 -1.77 -6.34 -13.85
C HIS A 79 -2.19 -7.81 -13.92
N ARG A 80 -1.33 -8.69 -13.44
CA ARG A 80 -1.49 -10.15 -13.52
C ARG A 80 -1.11 -10.81 -12.21
N ALA A 81 -1.52 -12.06 -12.04
CA ALA A 81 -1.20 -12.87 -10.85
C ALA A 81 0.31 -12.93 -10.53
N GLY A 82 1.18 -12.85 -11.55
CA GLY A 82 2.63 -12.86 -11.40
C GLY A 82 3.20 -11.67 -10.60
N ASP A 83 2.47 -10.56 -10.53
CA ASP A 83 2.85 -9.36 -9.77
C ASP A 83 2.74 -9.56 -8.25
N LEU A 84 2.11 -10.65 -7.81
CA LEU A 84 1.86 -11.00 -6.41
C LEU A 84 2.50 -12.34 -6.03
N GLU A 85 2.67 -12.55 -4.74
CA GLU A 85 3.02 -13.85 -4.17
C GLU A 85 1.74 -14.68 -4.01
N PRO A 86 1.67 -15.93 -4.50
CA PRO A 86 0.46 -16.74 -4.46
C PRO A 86 -0.18 -16.92 -3.07
N GLY A 87 0.62 -16.85 -2.00
CA GLY A 87 0.15 -16.98 -0.61
C GLY A 87 -0.39 -15.68 0.01
N SER A 88 -0.27 -14.55 -0.66
CA SER A 88 -0.61 -13.23 -0.08
C SER A 88 -1.95 -12.68 -0.56
N TYR A 89 -2.61 -13.35 -1.51
CA TYR A 89 -3.90 -12.91 -2.02
C TYR A 89 -4.83 -14.10 -2.38
N TYR A 90 -6.10 -13.76 -2.55
CA TYR A 90 -7.11 -14.56 -3.21
C TYR A 90 -7.89 -13.67 -4.17
N ALA A 91 -8.20 -14.17 -5.37
CA ALA A 91 -9.04 -13.49 -6.34
C ALA A 91 -9.87 -14.54 -7.09
N SER A 92 -11.16 -14.29 -7.27
CA SER A 92 -12.03 -15.16 -8.05
C SER A 92 -13.22 -14.41 -8.62
N GLY A 93 -13.65 -14.87 -9.78
CA GLY A 93 -14.84 -14.41 -10.47
C GLY A 93 -15.68 -15.58 -10.95
N GLY A 94 -16.99 -15.39 -11.10
CA GLY A 94 -17.85 -16.40 -11.70
C GLY A 94 -19.33 -16.16 -11.53
N TRP A 95 -20.11 -17.08 -12.09
CA TRP A 95 -21.56 -17.08 -11.97
C TRP A 95 -22.02 -17.54 -10.60
N THR A 96 -22.96 -16.82 -10.00
CA THR A 96 -23.60 -17.20 -8.73
C THR A 96 -24.24 -18.58 -8.79
N HIS A 97 -24.92 -18.89 -9.90
CA HIS A 97 -25.56 -20.19 -10.14
C HIS A 97 -24.57 -21.33 -10.42
N ASP A 98 -23.31 -21.03 -10.78
CA ASP A 98 -22.25 -22.02 -11.00
C ASP A 98 -21.29 -22.12 -9.80
N GLY A 99 -21.83 -21.94 -8.59
CA GLY A 99 -21.14 -22.28 -7.35
C GLY A 99 -19.92 -21.42 -7.01
N ILE A 100 -19.79 -20.21 -7.56
CA ILE A 100 -18.72 -19.26 -7.20
C ILE A 100 -18.61 -19.02 -5.69
N VAL A 101 -19.74 -18.91 -4.99
CA VAL A 101 -19.75 -18.69 -3.52
C VAL A 101 -19.04 -19.82 -2.80
N LYS A 102 -19.39 -21.08 -3.11
CA LYS A 102 -18.72 -22.27 -2.53
C LYS A 102 -17.24 -22.32 -2.87
N ARG A 103 -16.86 -21.90 -4.08
CA ARG A 103 -15.46 -21.82 -4.51
C ARG A 103 -14.68 -20.79 -3.71
N ILE A 104 -15.27 -19.63 -3.43
CA ILE A 104 -14.69 -18.59 -2.56
C ILE A 104 -14.54 -19.08 -1.14
N GLU A 105 -15.61 -19.63 -0.54
CA GLU A 105 -15.59 -20.18 0.81
C GLU A 105 -14.47 -21.21 0.97
N LYS A 106 -14.36 -22.17 0.03
CA LYS A 106 -13.32 -23.19 0.03
C LYS A 106 -11.91 -22.59 -0.19
N GLY A 107 -11.76 -21.70 -1.17
CA GLY A 107 -10.47 -21.11 -1.53
C GLY A 107 -9.89 -20.24 -0.41
N MET A 108 -10.74 -19.41 0.20
CA MET A 108 -10.38 -18.58 1.34
C MET A 108 -10.16 -19.41 2.61
N GLY A 109 -10.99 -20.41 2.90
CA GLY A 109 -10.76 -21.31 4.02
C GLY A 109 -9.45 -22.08 3.93
N ALA A 110 -9.02 -22.45 2.72
CA ALA A 110 -7.75 -23.14 2.50
C ALA A 110 -6.52 -22.21 2.62
N ARG A 111 -6.58 -20.99 2.07
CA ARG A 111 -5.43 -20.05 2.04
C ARG A 111 -5.34 -19.17 3.28
N PHE A 112 -6.49 -18.81 3.85
CA PHE A 112 -6.63 -17.82 4.91
C PHE A 112 -7.63 -18.30 5.99
N PRO A 113 -7.37 -19.45 6.67
CA PRO A 113 -8.33 -20.12 7.55
C PRO A 113 -8.79 -19.31 8.77
N ARG A 114 -8.06 -18.25 9.13
CA ARG A 114 -8.39 -17.35 10.26
C ARG A 114 -9.15 -16.09 9.84
N ARG A 115 -9.51 -15.98 8.56
CA ARG A 115 -10.19 -14.80 8.02
C ARG A 115 -11.68 -15.08 7.88
N GLU A 116 -12.46 -14.19 8.46
CA GLU A 116 -13.91 -14.17 8.26
C GLU A 116 -14.22 -13.66 6.85
N LEU A 117 -15.14 -14.34 6.20
CA LEU A 117 -15.64 -13.94 4.89
C LEU A 117 -16.81 -12.97 5.04
N PRO A 118 -17.01 -12.10 4.03
CA PRO A 118 -18.29 -11.41 3.89
C PRO A 118 -19.43 -12.42 3.81
N ASP A 119 -20.60 -12.04 4.30
CA ASP A 119 -21.80 -12.85 4.10
C ASP A 119 -22.24 -12.77 2.63
N PHE A 120 -22.25 -13.91 1.96
CA PHE A 120 -22.70 -14.08 0.58
C PHE A 120 -24.05 -14.81 0.49
N ASN A 121 -24.73 -15.07 1.60
CA ASN A 121 -25.96 -15.85 1.62
C ASN A 121 -27.04 -15.26 0.73
N ASP A 122 -27.21 -13.94 0.75
CA ASP A 122 -28.21 -13.22 -0.07
C ASP A 122 -27.95 -13.37 -1.58
N LEU A 123 -26.73 -13.74 -1.98
CA LEU A 123 -26.32 -13.85 -3.38
C LEU A 123 -26.51 -15.26 -3.95
N LYS A 124 -26.78 -16.26 -3.09
CA LYS A 124 -26.88 -17.68 -3.51
C LYS A 124 -28.07 -17.92 -4.45
N ASP A 125 -29.16 -17.17 -4.26
CA ASP A 125 -30.38 -17.29 -5.05
C ASP A 125 -30.45 -16.27 -6.20
N MET A 126 -29.55 -15.29 -6.23
CA MET A 126 -29.46 -14.32 -7.32
C MET A 126 -28.80 -14.95 -8.54
N ARG A 127 -29.21 -14.56 -9.75
CA ARG A 127 -28.53 -14.94 -10.99
C ARG A 127 -27.67 -13.76 -11.46
N GLY A 128 -26.35 -13.91 -11.40
CA GLY A 128 -25.44 -12.82 -11.71
C GLY A 128 -23.97 -13.23 -11.72
N ILE A 129 -23.13 -12.22 -11.91
CA ILE A 129 -21.68 -12.30 -11.81
C ILE A 129 -21.25 -11.83 -10.43
N LEU A 130 -20.36 -12.59 -9.80
CA LEU A 130 -19.73 -12.25 -8.54
C LEU A 130 -18.21 -12.13 -8.72
N ALA A 131 -17.65 -10.97 -8.35
CA ALA A 131 -16.22 -10.73 -8.27
C ALA A 131 -15.80 -10.54 -6.81
N TYR A 132 -14.85 -11.35 -6.33
CA TYR A 132 -14.32 -11.23 -4.98
C TYR A 132 -12.80 -11.32 -4.96
N SER A 133 -12.18 -10.47 -4.14
CA SER A 133 -10.76 -10.56 -3.84
C SER A 133 -10.43 -10.24 -2.39
N TYR A 134 -9.32 -10.82 -1.93
CA TYR A 134 -8.69 -10.57 -0.65
C TYR A 134 -7.19 -10.33 -0.85
N LEU A 135 -6.64 -9.30 -0.23
CA LEU A 135 -5.20 -9.06 -0.14
C LEU A 135 -4.80 -8.89 1.32
N THR A 136 -3.73 -9.57 1.73
CA THR A 136 -3.01 -9.24 2.95
C THR A 136 -1.61 -8.71 2.62
N ALA A 137 -1.35 -7.49 3.08
CA ALA A 137 -0.11 -6.77 2.88
C ALA A 137 0.57 -6.56 4.24
N ASN A 138 1.52 -7.44 4.54
CA ASN A 138 2.37 -7.35 5.73
C ASN A 138 3.78 -7.81 5.36
N VAL A 139 4.75 -6.90 5.49
CA VAL A 139 6.14 -7.15 5.12
C VAL A 139 7.01 -6.94 6.35
N PRO A 140 7.36 -8.01 7.10
CA PRO A 140 8.20 -7.88 8.26
C PRO A 140 9.61 -7.43 7.83
N PHE A 141 10.21 -6.53 8.60
CA PHE A 141 11.58 -6.11 8.35
C PHE A 141 12.55 -7.14 8.93
N ARG A 142 13.67 -7.37 8.22
CA ARG A 142 14.73 -8.26 8.72
C ARG A 142 15.26 -7.75 10.06
N TYR A 143 15.52 -6.44 10.12
CA TYR A 143 15.88 -5.76 11.35
C TYR A 143 14.75 -4.79 11.72
N PRO A 144 14.16 -4.92 12.90
CA PRO A 144 13.13 -4.00 13.35
C PRO A 144 13.63 -2.56 13.44
N PHE A 145 12.73 -1.63 13.15
CA PHE A 145 12.95 -0.24 13.49
C PHE A 145 12.68 0.04 14.97
N ARG A 146 13.10 1.23 15.40
CA ARG A 146 12.82 1.75 16.73
C ARG A 146 11.38 2.26 16.76
N GLN A 147 10.69 2.02 17.89
CA GLN A 147 9.39 2.63 18.16
C GLN A 147 9.62 4.10 18.51
N LEU A 148 8.86 5.01 17.91
CA LEU A 148 8.81 6.40 18.34
C LEU A 148 7.78 6.53 19.46
N ASP A 149 8.20 6.29 20.70
CA ASP A 149 7.30 6.23 21.86
C ASP A 149 6.51 7.52 22.06
N GLU A 150 7.11 8.68 21.76
CA GLU A 150 6.46 9.99 21.86
C GLU A 150 5.47 10.28 20.72
N GLY A 151 5.55 9.55 19.61
CA GLY A 151 4.86 9.89 18.37
C GLY A 151 5.47 11.13 17.69
N PHE A 152 4.82 11.62 16.64
CA PHE A 152 5.17 12.86 15.96
C PHE A 152 3.97 13.49 15.26
N THR A 153 4.04 14.79 14.99
CA THR A 153 2.97 15.51 14.31
C THR A 153 2.95 15.18 12.83
N PHE A 154 1.81 14.72 12.34
CA PHE A 154 1.49 14.63 10.92
C PHE A 154 0.63 15.84 10.52
N THR A 155 1.11 16.62 9.56
CA THR A 155 0.41 17.79 9.01
C THR A 155 -0.20 17.42 7.66
N GLU A 156 -1.51 17.33 7.58
CA GLU A 156 -2.23 16.98 6.36
C GLU A 156 -2.30 18.12 5.34
N SER A 157 -2.72 17.84 4.10
CA SER A 157 -2.76 18.84 3.01
C SER A 157 -3.59 20.08 3.37
N GLN A 158 -4.64 19.89 4.18
CA GLN A 158 -5.51 20.95 4.69
C GLN A 158 -4.93 21.68 5.93
N ARG A 159 -3.66 21.43 6.28
CA ARG A 159 -2.93 22.03 7.41
C ARG A 159 -3.51 21.73 8.79
N VAL A 160 -4.27 20.65 8.92
CA VAL A 160 -4.63 20.11 10.23
C VAL A 160 -3.46 19.26 10.73
N GLU A 161 -3.21 19.33 12.03
CA GLU A 161 -2.11 18.61 12.68
C GLU A 161 -2.67 17.52 13.58
N THR A 162 -2.15 16.30 13.44
CA THR A 162 -2.54 15.16 14.27
C THR A 162 -1.29 14.50 14.85
N LEU A 163 -1.28 14.24 16.16
CA LEU A 163 -0.23 13.43 16.77
C LEU A 163 -0.44 11.96 16.41
N VAL A 164 0.56 11.35 15.78
CA VAL A 164 0.50 9.95 15.32
C VAL A 164 1.65 9.13 15.90
N ALA A 165 1.39 7.84 16.11
CA ALA A 165 2.43 6.87 16.41
C ALA A 165 3.33 6.69 15.16
N GLY A 166 4.61 6.37 15.41
CA GLY A 166 5.57 6.19 14.35
C GLY A 166 6.69 5.25 14.72
N PHE A 167 7.50 4.92 13.72
CA PHE A 167 8.71 4.15 13.87
C PHE A 167 9.79 4.70 12.94
N GLY A 168 11.04 4.27 13.16
CA GLY A 168 12.11 4.57 12.22
C GLY A 168 13.48 4.41 12.85
N LEU A 169 14.42 5.24 12.42
CA LEU A 169 15.81 5.21 12.87
C LEU A 169 16.34 6.64 12.97
N TRP A 170 16.87 6.97 14.14
CA TRP A 170 17.59 8.21 14.43
C TRP A 170 18.84 7.86 15.22
N GLN A 171 19.83 8.74 15.20
CA GLN A 171 21.16 8.45 15.74
C GLN A 171 21.76 7.19 15.08
N ALA A 172 21.61 7.06 13.76
CA ALA A 172 22.03 5.89 12.98
C ALA A 172 23.55 5.66 12.95
N PHE A 173 24.34 6.58 13.52
CA PHE A 173 25.78 6.49 13.67
C PHE A 173 26.20 5.50 14.75
N LEU A 174 25.27 5.09 15.64
CA LEU A 174 25.53 4.07 16.65
C LEU A 174 25.71 2.70 16.00
N SER A 175 26.82 2.01 16.30
CA SER A 175 27.16 0.70 15.72
C SER A 175 26.06 -0.35 15.87
N ARG A 176 25.31 -0.32 16.97
CA ARG A 176 24.14 -1.21 17.21
C ARG A 176 23.02 -1.08 16.16
N TYR A 177 23.00 0.01 15.39
CA TYR A 177 22.00 0.28 14.37
C TYR A 177 22.56 0.13 12.95
N GLU A 178 23.78 -0.37 12.80
CA GLU A 178 24.39 -0.62 11.49
C GLU A 178 23.51 -1.51 10.61
N ASP A 179 23.04 -2.64 11.13
CA ASP A 179 22.11 -3.55 10.43
C ASP A 179 20.79 -2.87 10.00
N ILE A 180 20.21 -2.01 10.87
CA ILE A 180 18.96 -1.27 10.57
C ILE A 180 19.23 -0.15 9.56
N ARG A 181 20.41 0.46 9.59
CA ARG A 181 20.82 1.47 8.60
C ARG A 181 21.04 0.83 7.23
N GLU A 182 21.77 -0.28 7.19
CA GLU A 182 22.13 -0.98 5.94
C GLU A 182 20.95 -1.55 5.17
N GLN A 183 19.84 -1.88 5.86
CA GLN A 183 18.66 -2.35 5.16
C GLN A 183 17.92 -1.23 4.41
N VAL A 184 18.04 0.04 4.83
CA VAL A 184 17.32 1.16 4.24
C VAL A 184 18.07 1.64 2.99
N GLU A 185 17.34 1.76 1.88
CA GLU A 185 17.88 2.28 0.63
C GLU A 185 17.14 3.56 0.23
N VAL A 186 17.91 4.61 -0.03
CA VAL A 186 17.42 5.88 -0.58
C VAL A 186 17.31 5.70 -2.10
N LEU A 187 16.09 5.71 -2.60
CA LEU A 187 15.77 5.48 -4.01
C LEU A 187 15.74 6.77 -4.82
N TYR A 188 15.40 7.87 -4.17
CA TYR A 188 15.22 9.18 -4.81
C TYR A 188 15.39 10.29 -3.78
N VAL A 189 16.06 11.38 -4.18
CA VAL A 189 16.05 12.67 -3.47
C VAL A 189 15.92 13.79 -4.50
N GLY A 190 14.92 14.65 -4.31
CA GLY A 190 14.72 15.90 -5.02
C GLY A 190 14.95 17.09 -4.10
N TRP A 191 15.72 18.07 -4.56
CA TRP A 191 16.11 19.26 -3.79
C TRP A 191 15.27 20.47 -4.18
N ASP A 192 15.03 21.40 -3.24
CA ASP A 192 14.29 22.65 -3.52
C ASP A 192 15.00 23.50 -4.59
N ASP A 193 16.33 23.63 -4.49
CA ASP A 193 17.19 24.19 -5.55
C ASP A 193 18.05 23.08 -6.16
N PRO A 194 17.78 22.67 -7.42
CA PRO A 194 18.58 21.66 -8.10
C PRO A 194 20.07 22.02 -8.24
N ASN A 195 20.42 23.31 -8.16
CA ASN A 195 21.79 23.80 -8.24
C ASN A 195 22.49 23.85 -6.87
N ARG A 196 21.75 23.60 -5.77
CA ARG A 196 22.27 23.55 -4.40
C ARG A 196 21.79 22.30 -3.67
N PRO A 197 22.25 21.12 -4.10
CA PRO A 197 21.75 19.82 -3.64
C PRO A 197 22.25 19.43 -2.23
N TYR A 198 22.15 20.32 -1.23
CA TYR A 198 22.45 20.03 0.19
C TYR A 198 21.71 20.96 1.18
N GLU A 199 20.78 21.82 0.71
CA GLU A 199 20.02 22.71 1.59
C GLU A 199 18.77 22.03 2.19
N ARG A 200 17.74 21.79 1.36
CA ARG A 200 16.48 21.18 1.82
C ARG A 200 15.97 20.17 0.79
N MET A 201 15.66 18.98 1.28
CA MET A 201 15.00 17.95 0.48
C MET A 201 13.52 18.31 0.32
N LYS A 202 13.11 18.50 -0.93
CA LYS A 202 11.71 18.73 -1.32
C LYS A 202 10.95 17.41 -1.38
N GLU A 203 11.54 16.46 -2.09
CA GLU A 203 10.99 15.16 -2.40
C GLU A 203 11.99 14.05 -2.10
N TYR A 204 11.51 12.85 -1.75
CA TYR A 204 12.37 11.69 -1.54
C TYR A 204 11.56 10.40 -1.55
N ALA A 205 12.22 9.28 -1.85
CA ALA A 205 11.65 7.94 -1.73
C ALA A 205 12.66 6.96 -1.15
N LEU A 206 12.18 6.03 -0.31
CA LEU A 206 13.00 5.04 0.39
C LEU A 206 12.38 3.64 0.28
N ASP A 207 13.20 2.63 -0.03
CA ASP A 207 12.89 1.24 0.29
C ASP A 207 13.22 1.04 1.78
N LEU A 208 12.20 0.76 2.58
CA LEU A 208 12.36 0.62 4.02
C LEU A 208 13.21 -0.59 4.40
N SER A 209 13.31 -1.61 3.54
CA SER A 209 14.24 -2.71 3.77
C SER A 209 14.51 -3.45 2.48
N ARG A 210 15.68 -3.24 1.88
CA ARG A 210 16.19 -3.96 0.69
C ARG A 210 16.28 -5.48 0.88
N HIS A 211 16.17 -5.95 2.13
CA HIS A 211 16.20 -7.36 2.51
C HIS A 211 14.80 -8.00 2.62
N SER A 212 13.73 -7.21 2.66
CA SER A 212 12.37 -7.73 2.73
C SER A 212 12.05 -8.61 1.52
N GLN A 213 11.44 -9.76 1.76
CA GLN A 213 10.99 -10.68 0.72
C GLN A 213 9.59 -11.19 1.06
N PRO A 214 8.74 -11.50 0.06
CA PRO A 214 8.99 -11.32 -1.38
C PRO A 214 8.75 -9.87 -1.86
N TYR A 215 8.29 -9.01 -0.97
CA TYR A 215 7.82 -7.67 -1.30
C TYR A 215 8.78 -6.59 -0.80
N GLN A 216 8.90 -5.53 -1.58
CA GLN A 216 9.45 -4.25 -1.13
C GLN A 216 8.33 -3.32 -0.68
N VAL A 217 8.62 -2.48 0.31
CA VAL A 217 7.74 -1.40 0.78
C VAL A 217 8.48 -0.09 0.57
N VAL A 218 7.92 0.75 -0.30
CA VAL A 218 8.50 2.05 -0.59
C VAL A 218 7.57 3.14 -0.08
N VAL A 219 8.17 4.12 0.58
CA VAL A 219 7.51 5.33 1.06
C VAL A 219 8.13 6.53 0.36
N ALA A 220 7.32 7.47 -0.10
CA ALA A 220 7.78 8.61 -0.88
C ALA A 220 7.05 9.90 -0.53
N VAL A 221 7.78 10.97 -0.26
CA VAL A 221 7.24 12.33 -0.17
C VAL A 221 7.46 13.00 -1.52
N VAL A 222 6.37 13.31 -2.21
CA VAL A 222 6.35 13.97 -3.53
C VAL A 222 5.12 14.85 -3.64
N GLU A 223 5.08 15.79 -4.60
CA GLU A 223 3.82 16.44 -4.96
C GLU A 223 2.87 15.45 -5.67
N PRO A 224 1.61 15.31 -5.22
CA PRO A 224 0.65 14.41 -5.86
C PRO A 224 0.36 14.88 -7.29
N LYS A 225 0.17 13.93 -8.20
CA LYS A 225 -0.28 14.18 -9.58
C LYS A 225 -1.79 13.89 -9.69
N GLY A 226 -2.35 13.93 -10.90
CA GLY A 226 -3.78 13.75 -11.13
C GLY A 226 -4.29 12.36 -10.74
N SER A 227 -3.42 11.34 -10.77
CA SER A 227 -3.73 9.97 -10.35
C SER A 227 -2.59 9.31 -9.56
N LEU A 228 -2.88 8.15 -8.95
CA LEU A 228 -1.84 7.30 -8.34
C LEU A 228 -0.84 6.81 -9.37
N ALA A 229 -1.28 6.53 -10.61
CA ALA A 229 -0.41 6.11 -11.71
C ALA A 229 0.60 7.20 -12.06
N GLU A 230 0.13 8.42 -12.29
CA GLU A 230 1.01 9.55 -12.62
C GLU A 230 1.99 9.89 -11.49
N THR A 231 1.54 9.77 -10.24
CA THR A 231 2.39 9.99 -9.06
C THR A 231 3.46 8.90 -8.93
N TYR A 232 3.08 7.64 -9.14
CA TYR A 232 4.02 6.52 -9.16
C TYR A 232 5.05 6.68 -10.29
N GLU A 233 4.62 7.04 -11.50
CA GLU A 233 5.52 7.28 -12.64
C GLU A 233 6.47 8.45 -12.39
N HIS A 234 6.01 9.53 -11.74
CA HIS A 234 6.88 10.64 -11.32
C HIS A 234 7.99 10.14 -10.40
N ILE A 235 7.66 9.30 -9.42
CA ILE A 235 8.63 8.67 -8.53
C ILE A 235 9.60 7.77 -9.32
N GLN A 236 9.11 6.93 -10.24
CA GLN A 236 9.98 6.05 -11.04
C GLN A 236 10.97 6.85 -11.89
N ARG A 237 10.52 7.92 -12.57
CA ARG A 237 11.42 8.82 -13.30
C ARG A 237 12.44 9.47 -12.37
N GLY A 238 12.03 9.88 -11.17
CA GLY A 238 12.93 10.41 -10.14
C GLY A 238 14.01 9.40 -9.73
N MET A 239 13.66 8.13 -9.56
CA MET A 239 14.61 7.06 -9.24
C MET A 239 15.61 6.81 -10.38
N GLU A 240 15.13 6.81 -11.63
CA GLU A 240 15.99 6.64 -12.81
C GLU A 240 17.00 7.78 -12.95
N GLU A 241 16.57 9.03 -12.79
CA GLU A 241 17.46 10.19 -12.82
C GLU A 241 18.42 10.22 -11.62
N PHE A 242 17.96 9.85 -10.43
CA PHE A 242 18.81 9.72 -9.25
C PHE A 242 19.93 8.69 -9.45
N GLY A 243 19.61 7.56 -10.12
CA GLY A 243 20.58 6.54 -10.49
C GLY A 243 21.68 6.98 -11.46
N LYS A 244 21.49 8.10 -12.16
CA LYS A 244 22.48 8.67 -13.11
C LYS A 244 23.42 9.68 -12.44
N GLN A 245 23.16 10.07 -11.19
CA GLN A 245 23.99 11.07 -10.50
C GLN A 245 25.39 10.52 -10.21
N ARG A 246 26.41 11.39 -10.32
CA ARG A 246 27.82 11.02 -10.10
C ARG A 246 28.06 10.41 -8.72
N ASP A 247 27.34 10.88 -7.70
CA ASP A 247 27.50 10.44 -6.32
C ASP A 247 26.45 9.38 -5.89
N TYR A 248 25.73 8.79 -6.85
CA TYR A 248 24.67 7.81 -6.57
C TYR A 248 25.15 6.66 -5.67
N SER A 249 26.38 6.17 -5.87
CA SER A 249 26.96 5.06 -5.10
C SER A 249 27.04 5.31 -3.60
N HIS A 250 27.15 6.57 -3.18
CA HIS A 250 27.14 6.98 -1.77
C HIS A 250 25.74 7.47 -1.37
N ALA A 251 25.11 8.31 -2.20
CA ALA A 251 23.84 8.96 -1.91
C ALA A 251 22.67 7.98 -1.71
N ARG A 252 22.71 6.79 -2.34
CA ARG A 252 21.68 5.75 -2.22
C ARG A 252 21.61 5.05 -0.86
N TRP A 253 22.65 5.19 -0.03
CA TRP A 253 22.70 4.50 1.27
C TRP A 253 22.24 5.41 2.39
N PHE A 254 21.44 4.89 3.31
CA PHE A 254 21.12 5.58 4.57
C PHE A 254 22.41 5.73 5.40
N GLN A 255 22.74 6.96 5.80
CA GLN A 255 23.98 7.33 6.47
C GLN A 255 23.79 7.38 7.97
N GLY A 256 24.89 7.41 8.73
CA GLY A 256 24.84 7.43 10.20
C GLY A 256 24.19 8.70 10.79
N ASN A 257 24.22 9.80 10.05
CA ASN A 257 23.60 11.05 10.46
C ASN A 257 22.17 11.23 9.93
N ASP A 258 21.64 10.30 9.13
CA ASP A 258 20.27 10.42 8.64
C ASP A 258 19.25 10.09 9.73
N ASP A 259 18.08 10.72 9.62
CA ASP A 259 16.92 10.48 10.45
C ASP A 259 15.75 10.00 9.58
N LEU A 260 15.07 8.93 10.02
CA LEU A 260 13.91 8.34 9.38
C LEU A 260 12.76 8.28 10.38
N ARG A 261 11.59 8.81 10.01
CA ARG A 261 10.35 8.71 10.79
C ARG A 261 9.15 8.42 9.89
N VAL A 262 8.50 7.29 10.11
CA VAL A 262 7.36 6.78 9.31
C VAL A 262 6.15 6.59 10.22
N PRO A 263 4.94 7.05 9.83
CA PRO A 263 3.72 6.78 10.57
C PRO A 263 3.38 5.29 10.62
N GLU A 264 2.79 4.86 11.72
CA GLU A 264 2.22 3.51 11.81
C GLU A 264 0.83 3.42 11.19
N MET A 265 0.53 2.28 10.58
CA MET A 265 -0.78 1.96 10.05
C MET A 265 -1.13 0.50 10.36
N PHE A 266 -2.34 0.28 10.85
CA PHE A 266 -2.90 -1.07 10.93
C PHE A 266 -4.41 -1.02 10.73
N TRP A 267 -4.90 -1.51 9.60
CA TRP A 267 -6.32 -1.45 9.27
C TRP A 267 -6.76 -2.60 8.36
N ARG A 268 -8.07 -2.81 8.34
CA ARG A 268 -8.77 -3.69 7.40
C ARG A 268 -9.94 -2.91 6.80
N ILE A 269 -10.08 -2.96 5.49
CA ILE A 269 -11.19 -2.33 4.77
C ILE A 269 -11.88 -3.38 3.92
N ASP A 270 -13.20 -3.46 4.04
CA ASP A 270 -14.08 -4.17 3.12
C ASP A 270 -14.72 -3.14 2.18
N HIS A 271 -14.43 -3.22 0.88
CA HIS A 271 -14.92 -2.27 -0.12
C HIS A 271 -15.80 -2.96 -1.16
N ARG A 272 -16.94 -2.32 -1.48
CA ARG A 272 -17.85 -2.73 -2.56
C ARG A 272 -17.83 -1.64 -3.64
N PHE A 273 -17.56 -2.04 -4.87
CA PHE A 273 -17.52 -1.14 -6.03
C PHE A 273 -18.95 -0.88 -6.53
N ALA A 274 -19.65 0.03 -5.85
CA ALA A 274 -21.05 0.35 -6.11
C ALA A 274 -21.29 0.86 -7.54
N GLU A 275 -20.27 1.43 -8.18
CA GLU A 275 -20.31 1.84 -9.58
C GLU A 275 -20.43 0.67 -10.57
N LEU A 276 -20.09 -0.56 -10.14
CA LEU A 276 -20.24 -1.80 -10.92
C LEU A 276 -21.46 -2.63 -10.50
N ILE A 277 -21.81 -2.61 -9.21
CA ILE A 277 -22.90 -3.45 -8.67
C ILE A 277 -24.26 -3.02 -9.26
N GLY A 278 -25.04 -4.01 -9.69
CA GLY A 278 -26.34 -3.83 -10.34
C GLY A 278 -26.26 -3.48 -11.83
N LYS A 279 -25.05 -3.20 -12.36
CA LYS A 279 -24.86 -2.93 -13.79
C LYS A 279 -24.90 -4.22 -14.59
N THR A 280 -25.42 -4.13 -15.81
CA THR A 280 -25.53 -5.27 -16.73
C THR A 280 -24.28 -5.38 -17.58
N VAL A 281 -23.72 -6.58 -17.68
CA VAL A 281 -22.69 -6.92 -18.64
C VAL A 281 -23.39 -7.33 -19.95
N ALA A 282 -23.36 -6.45 -20.95
CA ALA A 282 -24.19 -6.53 -22.15
C ALA A 282 -23.94 -7.77 -23.01
N ASN A 283 -22.67 -8.17 -23.16
CA ASN A 283 -22.30 -9.32 -23.99
C ASN A 283 -22.79 -10.68 -23.45
N VAL A 284 -23.23 -10.74 -22.20
CA VAL A 284 -23.80 -11.93 -21.56
C VAL A 284 -25.19 -11.68 -20.98
N SER A 285 -25.72 -10.46 -21.07
CA SER A 285 -27.02 -10.04 -20.54
C SER A 285 -27.24 -10.38 -19.06
N MET A 286 -26.20 -10.24 -18.24
CA MET A 286 -26.22 -10.61 -16.81
C MET A 286 -25.75 -9.47 -15.91
N PRO A 287 -26.35 -9.27 -14.73
CA PRO A 287 -25.92 -8.24 -13.80
C PRO A 287 -24.66 -8.66 -13.02
N ILE A 288 -23.84 -7.68 -12.67
CA ILE A 288 -22.84 -7.82 -11.59
C ILE A 288 -23.60 -7.69 -10.27
N VAL A 289 -23.78 -8.80 -9.57
CA VAL A 289 -24.52 -8.82 -8.29
C VAL A 289 -23.62 -8.49 -7.10
N GLU A 290 -22.31 -8.67 -7.24
CA GLU A 290 -21.33 -8.27 -6.25
C GLU A 290 -19.97 -8.00 -6.89
N ALA A 291 -19.31 -6.94 -6.43
CA ALA A 291 -17.95 -6.59 -6.79
C ALA A 291 -17.24 -6.09 -5.53
N MET A 292 -16.49 -6.98 -4.89
CA MET A 292 -15.96 -6.75 -3.54
C MET A 292 -14.47 -7.03 -3.42
N GLN A 293 -13.79 -6.18 -2.65
CA GLN A 293 -12.39 -6.32 -2.27
C GLN A 293 -12.23 -6.13 -0.76
N THR A 294 -11.51 -7.04 -0.12
CA THR A 294 -11.03 -6.85 1.26
C THR A 294 -9.52 -6.62 1.26
N ILE A 295 -9.09 -5.55 1.90
CA ILE A 295 -7.67 -5.19 2.06
C ILE A 295 -7.33 -5.21 3.55
N GLU A 296 -6.29 -5.95 3.92
CA GLU A 296 -5.68 -5.87 5.24
C GLU A 296 -4.24 -5.38 5.13
N PHE A 297 -3.96 -4.24 5.74
CA PHE A 297 -2.67 -3.55 5.63
C PHE A 297 -2.07 -3.30 7.01
N ARG A 298 -0.78 -3.59 7.15
CA ARG A 298 0.00 -3.32 8.35
C ARG A 298 1.37 -2.78 7.97
N LEU A 299 1.72 -1.62 8.52
CA LEU A 299 3.03 -1.00 8.46
C LEU A 299 3.41 -0.53 9.86
N ASP A 300 4.38 -1.21 10.47
CA ASP A 300 4.92 -0.90 11.79
C ASP A 300 6.41 -1.29 11.88
N ARG A 301 7.00 -1.19 13.07
CA ARG A 301 8.44 -1.38 13.30
C ARG A 301 9.00 -2.81 13.16
N SER A 302 8.20 -3.82 12.85
CA SER A 302 8.39 -5.19 13.36
C SER A 302 9.64 -6.01 12.97
N GLY A 303 10.14 -6.73 14.00
CA GLY A 303 11.35 -7.58 14.17
C GLY A 303 11.80 -7.56 15.67
N ALA A 304 12.75 -8.38 16.15
CA ALA A 304 13.17 -8.40 17.58
C ALA A 304 14.37 -7.46 17.90
N VAL A 305 14.33 -6.69 19.01
CA VAL A 305 15.39 -5.72 19.41
C VAL A 305 15.88 -5.97 20.84
N LEU A 306 17.19 -5.82 21.07
CA LEU A 306 17.86 -5.71 22.38
C LEU A 306 18.59 -4.35 22.45
N GLU A 307 18.55 -3.67 23.60
CA GLU A 307 19.03 -2.28 23.75
C GLU A 307 20.29 -2.16 24.64
N SER A 308 21.30 -1.40 24.19
CA SER A 308 22.47 -0.91 24.97
C SER A 308 23.09 0.31 24.30
N GLU A 309 23.42 1.39 25.03
CA GLU A 309 23.75 2.73 24.50
C GLU A 309 25.25 3.09 24.51
N ALA A 310 25.70 3.85 23.49
CA ALA A 310 26.97 4.57 23.44
C ALA A 310 26.79 5.87 22.60
N ARG A 311 27.73 6.83 22.60
CA ARG A 311 27.64 8.12 21.85
C ARG A 311 28.93 8.44 21.09
N VAL A 312 28.79 8.89 19.83
CA VAL A 312 29.86 9.47 18.98
C VAL A 312 29.25 10.62 18.17
N ALA A 313 29.95 11.74 17.98
CA ALA A 313 29.49 12.87 17.16
C ALA A 313 30.26 12.89 15.82
N ILE A 314 29.54 13.08 14.71
CA ILE A 314 30.11 13.25 13.36
C ILE A 314 29.52 14.52 12.74
N ALA A 315 30.38 15.34 12.12
CA ALA A 315 30.07 16.68 11.59
C ALA A 315 29.63 16.66 10.11
N ALA A 316 28.54 15.97 9.79
CA ALA A 316 27.91 16.01 8.46
C ALA A 316 26.44 16.44 8.58
N THR A 317 25.97 17.27 7.65
CA THR A 317 24.57 17.74 7.62
C THR A 317 23.63 16.54 7.46
N PRO A 318 22.70 16.29 8.41
CA PRO A 318 21.81 15.13 8.38
C PRO A 318 20.77 15.25 7.26
N ARG A 319 20.34 14.11 6.68
CA ARG A 319 19.15 14.06 5.81
C ARG A 319 17.95 13.62 6.64
N ASP A 320 16.93 14.47 6.65
CA ASP A 320 15.69 14.23 7.39
C ASP A 320 14.60 13.62 6.50
N PHE A 321 14.44 12.30 6.59
CA PHE A 321 13.39 11.54 5.90
C PHE A 321 12.15 11.42 6.80
N LEU A 322 11.36 12.50 6.83
CA LEU A 322 10.20 12.66 7.71
C LEU A 322 8.88 12.53 6.94
N PHE A 323 8.19 11.41 7.14
CA PHE A 323 6.86 11.18 6.56
C PHE A 323 5.76 11.82 7.43
N ASN A 324 5.92 13.12 7.69
CA ASN A 324 5.08 13.94 8.57
C ASN A 324 4.12 14.85 7.82
N ARG A 325 3.99 14.65 6.52
CA ARG A 325 3.15 15.39 5.57
C ARG A 325 2.67 14.44 4.49
N PRO A 326 1.74 14.83 3.58
CA PRO A 326 1.21 13.92 2.59
C PRO A 326 2.30 13.17 1.82
N PHE A 327 2.11 11.86 1.68
CA PHE A 327 3.10 10.95 1.15
C PHE A 327 2.44 9.76 0.46
N LEU A 328 3.20 9.09 -0.40
CA LEU A 328 2.79 7.89 -1.10
C LEU A 328 3.45 6.66 -0.46
N ILE A 329 2.68 5.58 -0.35
CA ILE A 329 3.17 4.24 -0.06
C ILE A 329 2.89 3.37 -1.29
N TYR A 330 3.86 2.60 -1.74
CA TYR A 330 3.58 1.50 -2.66
C TYR A 330 4.27 0.22 -2.23
N MET A 331 3.66 -0.90 -2.61
CA MET A 331 4.23 -2.24 -2.43
C MET A 331 4.31 -2.94 -3.77
N LYS A 332 5.44 -3.62 -3.98
CA LYS A 332 5.78 -4.30 -5.22
C LYS A 332 6.50 -5.60 -4.91
N LYS A 333 6.21 -6.66 -5.66
CA LYS A 333 7.02 -7.88 -5.62
C LYS A 333 8.40 -7.59 -6.14
N ARG A 334 9.44 -7.99 -5.41
CA ARG A 334 10.82 -7.74 -5.86
C ARG A 334 11.02 -8.43 -7.21
N GLY A 335 11.58 -7.68 -8.16
CA GLY A 335 11.77 -8.12 -9.54
C GLY A 335 10.51 -8.02 -10.44
N ALA A 336 9.34 -7.67 -9.92
CA ALA A 336 8.18 -7.37 -10.76
C ALA A 336 8.23 -5.94 -11.30
N ASP A 337 7.62 -5.73 -12.46
CA ASP A 337 7.61 -4.41 -13.11
C ASP A 337 6.68 -3.43 -12.39
N ARG A 338 5.58 -3.93 -11.81
CA ARG A 338 4.44 -3.12 -11.36
C ARG A 338 4.16 -3.27 -9.85
N PRO A 339 3.68 -2.21 -9.19
CA PRO A 339 3.17 -2.32 -7.84
C PRO A 339 1.84 -3.08 -7.83
N PHE A 340 1.55 -3.75 -6.73
CA PHE A 340 0.26 -4.40 -6.51
C PHE A 340 -0.63 -3.63 -5.54
N PHE A 341 -0.06 -2.66 -4.83
CA PHE A 341 -0.73 -1.78 -3.88
C PHE A 341 -0.09 -0.39 -3.95
N VAL A 342 -0.92 0.65 -4.02
CA VAL A 342 -0.49 2.06 -3.98
C VAL A 342 -1.49 2.84 -3.14
N MET A 343 -0.98 3.65 -2.21
CA MET A 343 -1.78 4.50 -1.35
C MET A 343 -1.20 5.91 -1.31
N TRP A 344 -2.01 6.91 -1.64
CA TRP A 344 -1.76 8.29 -1.24
C TRP A 344 -2.31 8.52 0.15
N VAL A 345 -1.46 8.99 1.05
CA VAL A 345 -1.78 9.31 2.45
C VAL A 345 -1.82 10.82 2.56
N ASP A 346 -3.01 11.38 2.52
CA ASP A 346 -3.22 12.83 2.62
C ASP A 346 -3.50 13.27 4.06
N ASN A 347 -4.20 12.41 4.81
CA ASN A 347 -4.72 12.69 6.15
C ASN A 347 -4.55 11.53 7.14
N ALA A 348 -4.79 11.82 8.42
CA ALA A 348 -4.56 10.90 9.52
C ALA A 348 -5.71 9.88 9.79
N GLU A 349 -6.73 9.77 8.92
CA GLU A 349 -7.88 8.84 9.14
C GLU A 349 -7.45 7.38 9.30
N LEU A 350 -6.40 6.95 8.59
CA LEU A 350 -5.88 5.59 8.64
C LEU A 350 -4.54 5.45 9.38
N LEU A 351 -4.04 6.54 9.94
CA LEU A 351 -2.82 6.54 10.78
C LEU A 351 -3.16 6.14 12.21
N VAL A 352 -2.25 5.44 12.89
CA VAL A 352 -2.39 5.16 14.32
C VAL A 352 -2.21 6.47 15.08
N ARG A 353 -3.30 6.99 15.66
CA ARG A 353 -3.27 8.19 16.51
C ARG A 353 -2.66 7.88 17.87
N LYS A 354 -2.12 8.91 18.50
CA LYS A 354 -1.56 8.80 19.85
C LYS A 354 -2.35 9.62 20.86
#